data_AF-A0A7W8MTA7-F1
#
_entry.id   AF-A0A7W8MTA7-F1
#
_cell.length_a   1.000
_cell.length_b   1.000
_cell.length_c   1.000
_cell.angle_alpha   90.00
_cell.angle_beta   90.00
_cell.angle_gamma   90.00
#
_symmetry.space_group_name_H-M   'P 1'
#
loop_
_entity.id
_entity.type
_entity.pdbx_description
1 polymer ?
#
loop_
_entity_poly.entity_id
_entity_poly.type
_entity_poly.pdbx_seq_one_letter_code
_entity_poly.pdbx_strand_id
1 'polypeptide(L)'
;MKDRIYGISAGVLASLIGLRIISLGLTGSIASAQTPAPHKPRSSSRTTMAVWSPDVQKTLGLSSDDFKADGLNKLTQAQLTSLINSAKPDPRKHWLVCPASGTTPSGQIHVLLTVAGDDSTGAIAGQIRQAISGLTGVIVVDSVANADRTLHVVIQEQTTAKRTIGFTASYLTGTPCTEEVAGKKTDVELKGTLGTYTDAKGAGLAMDLAGMLDQDLQPLRTGAATH
;
A
#
# COMPACT_ATOMS: atom_id res chain seq x y z
N MET A 1 2.99 -42.15 29.38
CA MET A 1 3.45 -41.74 30.72
C MET A 1 4.87 -41.19 30.64
N LYS A 2 5.03 -39.86 30.59
CA LYS A 2 6.00 -39.11 31.40
C LYS A 2 5.97 -37.64 30.99
N ASP A 3 5.44 -36.86 31.91
CA ASP A 3 5.54 -35.41 32.04
C ASP A 3 6.99 -34.92 32.02
N ARG A 4 7.19 -33.68 31.56
CA ARG A 4 8.16 -32.77 32.17
C ARG A 4 7.77 -31.31 31.97
N ILE A 5 7.79 -30.62 33.11
CA ILE A 5 7.45 -29.23 33.38
C ILE A 5 8.75 -28.43 33.57
N TYR A 6 8.65 -27.10 33.41
CA TYR A 6 9.39 -25.99 34.06
C TYR A 6 10.49 -25.26 33.27
N GLY A 7 10.38 -23.92 33.30
CA GLY A 7 11.45 -22.99 32.99
C GLY A 7 11.02 -21.51 32.92
N ILE A 8 10.68 -20.90 34.07
CA ILE A 8 10.49 -19.45 34.24
C ILE A 8 11.87 -18.77 34.26
N SER A 9 12.01 -17.57 33.68
CA SER A 9 13.04 -16.61 34.12
C SER A 9 12.59 -15.17 33.92
N ALA A 10 12.56 -14.47 35.05
CA ALA A 10 12.36 -13.03 35.19
C ALA A 10 13.69 -12.29 35.05
N GLY A 11 13.62 -11.05 34.55
CA GLY A 11 14.75 -10.12 34.54
C GLY A 11 14.26 -8.69 34.59
N VAL A 12 14.18 -8.15 35.80
CA VAL A 12 13.97 -6.72 36.11
C VAL A 12 15.34 -6.07 36.24
N LEU A 13 15.58 -4.89 35.65
CA LEU A 13 16.49 -3.92 36.24
C LEU A 13 16.17 -2.48 35.79
N ALA A 14 16.29 -1.58 36.76
CA ALA A 14 15.74 -0.25 36.78
C ALA A 14 16.83 0.83 36.66
N SER A 15 16.35 2.07 36.46
CA SER A 15 16.86 3.32 37.04
C SER A 15 18.09 4.01 36.41
N LEU A 16 17.91 5.30 36.06
CA LEU A 16 18.57 6.48 36.67
C LEU A 16 18.40 7.71 35.74
N ILE A 17 17.63 8.73 36.13
CA ILE A 17 18.09 10.04 36.66
C ILE A 17 18.91 10.89 35.68
N GLY A 18 18.43 12.11 35.39
CA GLY A 18 19.25 13.17 34.80
C GLY A 18 18.48 14.47 34.53
N LEU A 19 18.50 15.39 35.48
CA LEU A 19 17.81 16.68 35.52
C LEU A 19 18.78 17.84 35.17
N ARG A 20 18.21 18.95 34.65
CA ARG A 20 18.75 20.36 34.56
C ARG A 20 19.58 20.67 33.29
N ILE A 21 19.63 21.88 32.72
CA ILE A 21 19.76 23.25 33.28
C ILE A 21 19.19 24.32 32.32
N ILE A 22 18.65 25.40 32.91
CA ILE A 22 18.23 26.68 32.34
C ILE A 22 19.45 27.53 31.93
N SER A 23 19.42 28.24 30.80
CA SER A 23 20.30 29.42 30.59
C SER A 23 19.63 30.48 29.72
N LEU A 24 19.21 31.56 30.39
CA LEU A 24 18.87 32.86 29.83
C LEU A 24 20.19 33.63 29.59
N GLY A 25 20.33 34.31 28.45
CA GLY A 25 21.46 35.20 28.16
C GLY A 25 21.08 36.30 27.18
N LEU A 26 20.82 37.50 27.72
CA LEU A 26 20.68 38.77 27.02
C LEU A 26 22.06 39.40 26.79
N THR A 27 22.31 39.95 25.59
CA THR A 27 23.18 41.12 25.22
C THR A 27 23.48 41.00 23.71
N GLY A 28 23.45 41.98 22.82
CA GLY A 28 23.26 43.43 22.84
C GLY A 28 23.94 44.01 21.58
N SER A 29 23.21 44.85 20.80
CA SER A 29 23.63 45.84 19.77
C SER A 29 24.51 45.35 18.59
N ILE A 30 24.51 45.91 17.36
CA ILE A 30 24.75 47.29 16.93
C ILE A 30 24.12 47.48 15.52
N ALA A 31 23.55 48.66 15.28
CA ALA A 31 23.03 49.12 13.99
C ALA A 31 24.14 49.34 12.94
N SER A 32 23.84 49.04 11.67
CA SER A 32 24.49 49.67 10.53
C SER A 32 23.42 49.99 9.49
N ALA A 33 23.23 51.29 9.26
CA ALA A 33 22.36 51.83 8.23
C ALA A 33 22.89 51.44 6.85
N GLN A 34 22.11 50.67 6.09
CA GLN A 34 22.34 50.45 4.66
C GLN A 34 21.28 51.20 3.87
N THR A 35 21.78 52.10 3.04
CA THR A 35 21.09 52.92 2.04
C THR A 35 20.12 52.07 1.21
N PRO A 36 18.86 52.48 1.00
CA PRO A 36 17.93 51.72 0.17
C PRO A 36 18.41 51.75 -1.28
N ALA A 37 18.82 50.59 -1.80
CA ALA A 37 18.99 50.42 -3.23
C ALA A 37 17.62 50.56 -3.93
N PRO A 38 17.54 51.18 -5.10
CA PRO A 38 16.28 51.41 -5.81
C PRO A 38 15.64 50.06 -6.16
N HIS A 39 14.49 49.78 -5.55
CA HIS A 39 13.68 48.61 -5.85
C HIS A 39 13.18 48.70 -7.30
N LYS A 40 13.82 47.93 -8.18
CA LYS A 40 13.29 47.59 -9.50
C LYS A 40 11.94 46.89 -9.29
N PRO A 41 10.83 47.33 -9.92
CA PRO A 41 9.54 46.69 -9.73
C PRO A 41 9.64 45.23 -10.19
N ARG A 42 9.55 44.31 -9.23
CA ARG A 42 9.48 42.87 -9.48
C ARG A 42 8.17 42.62 -10.21
N SER A 43 8.29 42.29 -11.50
CA SER A 43 7.19 41.75 -12.31
C SER A 43 6.46 40.69 -11.48
N SER A 44 5.22 40.99 -11.11
CA SER A 44 4.31 40.03 -10.50
C SER A 44 3.94 39.02 -11.58
N SER A 45 4.72 37.94 -11.66
CA SER A 45 4.34 36.78 -12.45
C SER A 45 3.06 36.22 -11.83
N ARG A 46 1.91 36.46 -12.46
CA ARG A 46 0.64 35.85 -12.05
C ARG A 46 0.88 34.35 -11.96
N THR A 47 0.74 33.81 -10.76
CA THR A 47 0.89 32.38 -10.51
C THR A 47 -0.34 31.71 -11.09
N THR A 48 -0.19 31.04 -12.23
CA THR A 48 -1.28 30.29 -12.85
C THR A 48 -1.60 29.09 -11.99
N MET A 49 -2.85 28.99 -11.53
CA MET A 49 -3.34 27.86 -10.76
C MET A 49 -3.55 26.65 -11.66
N ALA A 50 -3.42 25.48 -11.08
CA ALA A 50 -3.59 24.21 -11.75
C ALA A 50 -5.04 24.05 -12.23
N VAL A 51 -5.20 23.72 -13.50
CA VAL A 51 -6.49 23.43 -14.12
C VAL A 51 -6.53 21.96 -14.50
N TRP A 52 -7.68 21.33 -14.30
CA TRP A 52 -7.91 19.98 -14.77
C TRP A 52 -7.75 19.90 -16.29
N SER A 53 -7.17 18.81 -16.78
CA SER A 53 -7.06 18.54 -18.21
C SER A 53 -7.19 17.04 -18.49
N PRO A 54 -7.49 16.65 -19.74
CA PRO A 54 -7.48 15.23 -20.13
C PRO A 54 -6.13 14.53 -19.85
N ASP A 55 -5.01 15.26 -19.88
CA ASP A 55 -3.69 14.71 -19.54
C ASP A 55 -3.56 14.39 -18.05
N VAL A 56 -4.20 15.18 -17.18
CA VAL A 56 -4.30 14.89 -15.74
C VAL A 56 -5.10 13.61 -15.53
N GLN A 57 -6.23 13.46 -16.21
CA GLN A 57 -7.04 12.24 -16.14
C GLN A 57 -6.26 11.02 -16.64
N LYS A 58 -5.55 11.14 -17.76
CA LYS A 58 -4.76 10.04 -18.33
C LYS A 58 -3.60 9.63 -17.42
N THR A 59 -2.98 10.59 -16.73
CA THR A 59 -1.78 10.33 -15.92
C THR A 59 -2.12 9.92 -14.49
N LEU A 60 -3.08 10.60 -13.86
CA LEU A 60 -3.43 10.42 -12.45
C LEU A 60 -4.72 9.60 -12.25
N GLY A 61 -5.46 9.30 -13.32
CA GLY A 61 -6.74 8.59 -13.24
C GLY A 61 -7.89 9.42 -12.67
N LEU A 62 -7.67 10.72 -12.42
CA LEU A 62 -8.63 11.58 -11.72
C LEU A 62 -9.62 12.23 -12.67
N SER A 63 -10.91 12.13 -12.34
CA SER A 63 -11.96 12.86 -13.02
C SER A 63 -11.88 14.37 -12.72
N SER A 64 -12.61 15.19 -13.48
CA SER A 64 -12.67 16.64 -13.23
C SER A 64 -13.25 16.97 -11.84
N ASP A 65 -14.15 16.13 -11.33
CA ASP A 65 -14.80 16.35 -10.05
C ASP A 65 -13.85 15.99 -8.90
N ASP A 66 -13.11 14.89 -9.04
CA ASP A 66 -12.11 14.44 -8.06
C ASP A 66 -10.92 15.41 -7.98
N PHE A 67 -10.53 16.01 -9.11
CA PHE A 67 -9.44 16.99 -9.13
C PHE A 67 -9.65 18.18 -8.19
N LYS A 68 -10.91 18.63 -8.03
CA LYS A 68 -11.26 19.69 -7.08
C LYS A 68 -11.45 19.14 -5.67
N ALA A 69 -12.05 17.96 -5.53
CA ALA A 69 -12.27 17.30 -4.24
C ALA A 69 -10.94 17.02 -3.52
N ASP A 70 -9.92 16.57 -4.26
CA ASP A 70 -8.58 16.29 -3.77
C ASP A 70 -7.73 17.57 -3.57
N GLY A 71 -8.30 18.74 -3.88
CA GLY A 71 -7.65 20.04 -3.69
C GLY A 71 -6.52 20.33 -4.67
N LEU A 72 -6.38 19.56 -5.76
CA LEU A 72 -5.32 19.76 -6.75
C LEU A 72 -5.48 21.09 -7.51
N ASN A 73 -6.69 21.64 -7.55
CA ASN A 73 -6.97 22.99 -8.06
C ASN A 73 -6.35 24.12 -7.21
N LYS A 74 -5.88 23.81 -6.00
CA LYS A 74 -5.14 24.75 -5.13
C LYS A 74 -3.64 24.74 -5.40
N LEU A 75 -3.15 23.81 -6.23
CA LEU A 75 -1.77 23.81 -6.67
C LEU A 75 -1.56 24.85 -7.76
N THR A 76 -0.33 25.30 -7.91
CA THR A 76 0.09 26.05 -9.09
C THR A 76 0.28 25.10 -10.27
N GLN A 77 0.21 25.61 -11.50
CA GLN A 77 0.46 24.81 -12.71
C GLN A 77 1.81 24.10 -12.64
N ALA A 78 2.84 24.76 -12.10
CA ALA A 78 4.18 24.21 -11.93
C ALA A 78 4.22 23.06 -10.91
N GLN A 79 3.51 23.20 -9.78
CA GLN A 79 3.39 22.14 -8.78
C GLN A 79 2.62 20.94 -9.32
N LEU A 80 1.50 21.17 -10.02
CA LEU A 80 0.77 20.09 -10.68
C LEU A 80 1.65 19.41 -11.74
N THR A 81 2.41 20.16 -12.53
CA THR A 81 3.34 19.61 -13.53
C THR A 81 4.42 18.75 -12.87
N SER A 82 4.97 19.19 -11.73
CA SER A 82 5.92 18.42 -10.95
C SER A 82 5.32 17.11 -10.41
N LEU A 83 4.06 17.16 -9.96
CA LEU A 83 3.31 15.98 -9.52
C LEU A 83 3.06 15.02 -10.69
N ILE A 84 2.63 15.53 -11.84
CA ILE A 84 2.41 14.73 -13.05
C ILE A 84 3.73 14.11 -13.54
N ASN A 85 4.83 14.86 -13.52
CA ASN A 85 6.12 14.36 -13.99
C ASN A 85 6.74 13.33 -13.05
N SER A 86 6.44 13.38 -11.75
CA SER A 86 6.82 12.32 -10.80
C SER A 86 5.88 11.11 -10.86
N ALA A 87 4.62 11.32 -11.22
CA ALA A 87 3.63 10.26 -11.38
C ALA A 87 3.64 9.60 -12.77
N LYS A 88 4.23 10.24 -13.80
CA LYS A 88 4.46 9.62 -15.11
C LYS A 88 5.55 8.58 -14.95
N PRO A 89 5.25 7.27 -15.06
CA PRO A 89 6.28 6.28 -15.23
C PRO A 89 6.99 6.64 -16.54
N ASP A 90 8.29 6.93 -16.50
CA ASP A 90 9.06 7.16 -17.72
C ASP A 90 9.22 5.79 -18.42
N PRO A 91 8.50 5.54 -19.53
CA PRO A 91 8.50 4.23 -20.18
C PRO A 91 9.86 3.89 -20.81
N ARG A 92 10.81 4.84 -20.82
CA ARG A 92 12.18 4.65 -21.31
C ARG A 92 13.22 4.51 -20.19
N LYS A 93 12.88 4.79 -18.92
CA LYS A 93 13.84 4.70 -17.80
C LYS A 93 13.56 3.57 -16.83
N HIS A 94 12.33 3.08 -16.76
CA HIS A 94 11.94 2.08 -15.78
C HIS A 94 11.20 0.95 -16.48
N TRP A 95 11.92 -0.12 -16.77
CA TRP A 95 11.32 -1.34 -17.31
C TRP A 95 10.66 -2.05 -16.13
N LEU A 96 9.34 -1.91 -16.05
CA LEU A 96 8.53 -2.65 -15.09
C LEU A 96 8.37 -4.06 -15.65
N VAL A 97 9.10 -5.02 -15.07
CA VAL A 97 9.05 -6.42 -15.45
C VAL A 97 8.13 -7.13 -14.47
N CYS A 98 6.89 -7.36 -14.91
CA CYS A 98 5.98 -8.26 -14.23
C CYS A 98 6.28 -9.70 -14.68
N PRO A 99 6.09 -10.71 -13.80
CA PRO A 99 6.06 -12.09 -14.25
C PRO A 99 4.99 -12.19 -15.34
N ALA A 100 5.33 -12.87 -16.44
CA ALA A 100 4.40 -13.09 -17.52
C ALA A 100 3.14 -13.73 -16.91
N SER A 101 2.00 -13.05 -17.05
CA SER A 101 0.73 -13.58 -16.56
C SER A 101 0.45 -14.87 -17.33
N GLY A 102 0.74 -16.00 -16.70
CA GLY A 102 0.73 -17.31 -17.34
C GLY A 102 2.13 -17.80 -17.66
N THR A 103 2.58 -18.78 -16.87
CA THR A 103 3.41 -19.95 -17.22
C THR A 103 4.31 -20.34 -16.06
N THR A 104 3.71 -20.75 -14.93
CA THR A 104 4.33 -21.90 -14.28
C THR A 104 4.09 -23.10 -15.21
N PRO A 105 5.08 -23.97 -15.45
CA PRO A 105 4.94 -25.12 -16.35
C PRO A 105 3.81 -26.10 -16.00
N SER A 106 3.16 -25.93 -14.83
CA SER A 106 2.16 -26.82 -14.26
C SER A 106 0.71 -26.31 -14.37
N GLY A 107 0.48 -25.11 -14.93
CA GLY A 107 -0.85 -24.49 -14.92
C GLY A 107 -1.31 -24.06 -13.52
N GLN A 108 -0.36 -23.89 -12.60
CA GLN A 108 -0.59 -23.42 -11.23
C GLN A 108 -0.36 -21.92 -11.13
N ILE A 109 -1.14 -21.24 -10.30
CA ILE A 109 -1.02 -19.82 -10.04
C ILE A 109 -0.48 -19.66 -8.63
N HIS A 110 0.68 -19.04 -8.49
CA HIS A 110 1.29 -18.74 -7.22
C HIS A 110 0.70 -17.47 -6.63
N VAL A 111 0.11 -17.55 -5.45
CA VAL A 111 -0.53 -16.42 -4.77
C VAL A 111 0.23 -16.12 -3.47
N LEU A 112 0.76 -14.92 -3.34
CA LEU A 112 1.23 -14.41 -2.06
C LEU A 112 0.04 -13.87 -1.27
N LEU A 113 -0.26 -14.47 -0.13
CA LEU A 113 -1.36 -14.05 0.74
C LEU A 113 -0.83 -13.33 1.99
N THR A 114 -1.21 -12.06 2.14
CA THR A 114 -0.95 -11.26 3.33
C THR A 114 -2.25 -11.00 4.06
N VAL A 115 -2.31 -11.33 5.35
CA VAL A 115 -3.47 -11.05 6.21
C VAL A 115 -3.05 -10.13 7.34
N ALA A 116 -3.72 -8.99 7.47
CA ALA A 116 -3.48 -7.96 8.47
C ALA A 116 -4.76 -7.63 9.26
N GLY A 117 -4.62 -6.86 10.34
CA GLY A 117 -5.73 -6.43 11.20
C GLY A 117 -5.92 -7.28 12.45
N ASP A 118 -7.13 -7.23 13.02
CA ASP A 118 -7.42 -7.71 14.38
C ASP A 118 -7.15 -9.21 14.58
N ASP A 119 -7.34 -10.03 13.52
CA ASP A 119 -7.10 -11.48 13.55
C ASP A 119 -6.05 -11.94 12.52
N SER A 120 -5.01 -11.15 12.30
CA SER A 120 -3.95 -11.40 11.29
C SER A 120 -3.25 -12.78 11.37
N THR A 121 -3.26 -13.41 12.56
CA THR A 121 -2.61 -14.72 12.80
C THR A 121 -3.52 -15.76 13.45
N GLY A 122 -4.77 -15.42 13.79
CA GLY A 122 -5.66 -16.35 14.46
C GLY A 122 -6.57 -17.13 13.53
N ALA A 123 -7.76 -17.46 14.01
CA ALA A 123 -8.61 -18.49 13.41
C ALA A 123 -9.13 -18.10 12.02
N ILE A 124 -9.54 -16.84 11.84
CA ILE A 124 -10.07 -16.33 10.58
C ILE A 124 -8.94 -16.24 9.54
N ALA A 125 -7.76 -15.74 9.90
CA ALA A 125 -6.61 -15.77 9.00
C ALA A 125 -6.23 -17.20 8.58
N GLY A 126 -6.32 -18.17 9.51
CA GLY A 126 -6.13 -19.59 9.23
C GLY A 126 -7.17 -20.12 8.23
N GLN A 127 -8.45 -19.80 8.43
CA GLN A 127 -9.53 -20.19 7.52
C GLN A 127 -9.36 -19.58 6.12
N ILE A 128 -8.99 -18.30 6.03
CA ILE A 128 -8.73 -17.61 4.75
C ILE A 128 -7.59 -18.31 4.00
N ARG A 129 -6.46 -18.58 4.67
CA ARG A 129 -5.34 -19.33 4.08
C ARG A 129 -5.76 -20.69 3.58
N GLN A 130 -6.54 -21.43 4.36
CA GLN A 130 -7.03 -22.75 4.00
C GLN A 130 -7.99 -22.72 2.81
N ALA A 131 -8.93 -21.76 2.78
CA ALA A 131 -9.88 -21.61 1.69
C ALA A 131 -9.19 -21.27 0.36
N ILE A 132 -8.23 -20.34 0.38
CA ILE A 132 -7.44 -19.95 -0.80
C ILE A 132 -6.55 -21.10 -1.28
N SER A 133 -5.91 -21.83 -0.36
CA SER A 133 -5.11 -23.01 -0.71
C SER A 133 -5.97 -24.17 -1.26
N GLY A 134 -7.27 -24.16 -0.99
CA GLY A 134 -8.23 -25.12 -1.54
C GLY A 134 -8.69 -24.81 -2.97
N LEU A 135 -8.33 -23.65 -3.53
CA LEU A 135 -8.67 -23.31 -4.91
C LEU A 135 -7.87 -24.16 -5.90
N THR A 136 -8.55 -24.67 -6.92
CA THR A 136 -7.93 -25.49 -7.96
C THR A 136 -6.84 -24.71 -8.69
N GLY A 137 -5.65 -25.31 -8.78
CA GLY A 137 -4.52 -24.71 -9.49
C GLY A 137 -3.95 -23.48 -8.79
N VAL A 138 -4.16 -23.29 -7.48
CA VAL A 138 -3.55 -22.23 -6.69
C VAL A 138 -2.52 -22.82 -5.73
N ILE A 139 -1.36 -22.17 -5.62
CA ILE A 139 -0.36 -22.45 -4.59
C ILE A 139 -0.12 -21.17 -3.82
N VAL A 140 -0.27 -21.21 -2.50
CA VAL A 140 0.08 -20.08 -1.65
C VAL A 140 1.59 -20.06 -1.43
N VAL A 141 2.24 -18.95 -1.76
CA VAL A 141 3.69 -18.73 -1.61
C VAL A 141 3.99 -17.71 -0.53
N ASP A 142 5.25 -17.67 -0.10
CA ASP A 142 5.73 -16.88 1.04
C ASP A 142 6.51 -15.62 0.65
N SER A 143 6.78 -15.42 -0.65
CA SER A 143 7.55 -14.27 -1.13
C SER A 143 7.02 -13.72 -2.45
N VAL A 144 7.20 -12.41 -2.62
CA VAL A 144 6.82 -11.65 -3.83
C VAL A 144 7.52 -12.21 -5.07
N ALA A 145 8.78 -12.64 -4.93
CA ALA A 145 9.59 -13.17 -6.02
C ALA A 145 9.03 -14.47 -6.64
N ASN A 146 8.23 -15.22 -5.88
CA ASN A 146 7.64 -16.48 -6.31
C ASN A 146 6.17 -16.35 -6.68
N ALA A 147 5.58 -15.16 -6.54
CA ALA A 147 4.15 -14.94 -6.69
C ALA A 147 3.81 -14.45 -8.10
N ASP A 148 2.75 -15.02 -8.67
CA ASP A 148 2.10 -14.50 -9.89
C ASP A 148 1.05 -13.44 -9.54
N ARG A 149 0.45 -13.56 -8.35
CA ARG A 149 -0.53 -12.64 -7.79
C ARG A 149 -0.31 -12.41 -6.31
N THR A 150 -0.61 -11.21 -5.85
CA THR A 150 -0.70 -10.86 -4.43
C THR A 150 -2.17 -10.74 -4.04
N LEU A 151 -2.50 -11.20 -2.84
CA LEU A 151 -3.77 -10.95 -2.19
C LEU A 151 -3.50 -10.40 -0.80
N HIS A 152 -3.85 -9.14 -0.59
CA HIS A 152 -3.79 -8.49 0.71
C HIS A 152 -5.18 -8.46 1.31
N VAL A 153 -5.33 -8.94 2.53
CA VAL A 153 -6.60 -8.94 3.26
C VAL A 153 -6.40 -8.21 4.59
N VAL A 154 -7.27 -7.25 4.88
CA VAL A 154 -7.31 -6.55 6.17
C VAL A 154 -8.62 -6.93 6.86
N ILE A 155 -8.52 -7.57 8.01
CA ILE A 155 -9.67 -8.03 8.81
C ILE A 155 -9.90 -7.03 9.94
N GLN A 156 -11.15 -6.62 10.11
CA GLN A 156 -11.59 -5.81 11.23
C GLN A 156 -12.68 -6.56 12.01
N GLU A 157 -12.46 -6.74 13.31
CA GLU A 157 -13.42 -7.33 14.21
C GLU A 157 -14.56 -6.35 14.51
N GLN A 158 -15.79 -6.80 14.33
CA GLN A 158 -16.99 -6.03 14.70
C GLN A 158 -17.41 -6.43 16.11
N THR A 159 -17.41 -5.48 17.03
CA THR A 159 -17.81 -5.72 18.43
C THR A 159 -19.03 -4.90 18.83
N THR A 160 -19.89 -5.50 19.65
CA THR A 160 -20.99 -4.79 20.33
C THR A 160 -21.03 -5.24 21.78
N ALA A 161 -21.04 -4.28 22.72
CA ALA A 161 -21.02 -4.55 24.16
C ALA A 161 -19.91 -5.54 24.59
N LYS A 162 -18.70 -5.39 24.02
CA LYS A 162 -17.51 -6.25 24.24
C LYS A 162 -17.68 -7.71 23.80
N ARG A 163 -18.68 -8.01 22.97
CA ARG A 163 -18.80 -9.31 22.29
C ARG A 163 -18.52 -9.12 20.80
N THR A 164 -17.74 -10.02 20.23
CA THR A 164 -17.56 -10.14 18.80
C THR A 164 -18.90 -10.52 18.17
N ILE A 165 -19.39 -9.64 17.30
CA ILE A 165 -20.63 -9.85 16.55
C ILE A 165 -20.36 -10.10 15.08
N GLY A 166 -19.10 -10.09 14.63
CA GLY A 166 -18.71 -10.40 13.26
C GLY A 166 -17.35 -9.90 12.83
N PHE A 167 -17.09 -9.99 11.52
CA PHE A 167 -15.86 -9.53 10.90
C PHE A 167 -16.16 -8.81 9.58
N THR A 168 -15.51 -7.69 9.37
CA THR A 168 -15.42 -7.03 8.06
C THR A 168 -14.04 -7.34 7.50
N ALA A 169 -13.94 -7.55 6.19
CA ALA A 169 -12.65 -7.65 5.53
C ALA A 169 -12.58 -6.76 4.31
N SER A 170 -11.46 -6.08 4.13
CA SER A 170 -11.14 -5.40 2.88
C SER A 170 -10.02 -6.17 2.21
N TYR A 171 -10.10 -6.38 0.90
CA TYR A 171 -9.06 -7.09 0.17
C TYR A 171 -8.63 -6.34 -1.08
N LEU A 172 -7.36 -6.52 -1.42
CA LEU A 172 -6.73 -5.95 -2.61
C LEU A 172 -5.95 -7.06 -3.30
N THR A 173 -6.27 -7.34 -4.57
CA THR A 173 -5.40 -8.15 -5.43
C THR A 173 -4.34 -7.28 -6.08
N GLY A 174 -3.21 -7.87 -6.46
CA GLY A 174 -2.16 -7.18 -7.19
C GLY A 174 -1.34 -8.13 -8.05
N THR A 175 -0.61 -7.55 -9.00
CA THR A 175 0.42 -8.27 -9.76
C THR A 175 1.78 -7.77 -9.26
N PRO A 176 2.60 -8.64 -8.66
CA PRO A 176 3.94 -8.26 -8.25
C PRO A 176 4.78 -8.02 -9.51
N CYS A 177 5.52 -6.93 -9.56
CA CYS A 177 6.40 -6.57 -10.66
C CYS A 177 7.73 -6.10 -10.08
N THR A 178 8.76 -6.08 -10.91
CA THR A 178 10.08 -5.56 -10.52
C THR A 178 10.40 -4.35 -11.37
N GLU A 179 10.81 -3.27 -10.73
CA GLU A 179 11.27 -2.05 -11.38
C GLU A 179 12.78 -1.94 -11.20
N GLU A 180 13.51 -1.80 -12.31
CA GLU A 180 14.93 -1.48 -12.24
C GLU A 180 15.14 0.04 -12.18
N VAL A 181 15.60 0.52 -11.02
CA VAL A 181 15.92 1.93 -10.77
C VAL A 181 17.42 2.03 -10.49
N ALA A 182 18.17 2.66 -11.40
CA ALA A 182 19.61 2.87 -11.27
C ALA A 182 20.42 1.57 -11.02
N GLY A 183 20.06 0.48 -11.70
CA GLY A 183 20.73 -0.82 -11.56
C GLY A 183 20.34 -1.61 -10.31
N LYS A 184 19.36 -1.13 -9.53
CA LYS A 184 18.77 -1.87 -8.41
C LYS A 184 17.36 -2.30 -8.79
N LYS A 185 17.06 -3.58 -8.57
CA LYS A 185 15.70 -4.10 -8.67
C LYS A 185 14.92 -3.75 -7.41
N THR A 186 13.75 -3.18 -7.59
CA THR A 186 12.83 -2.76 -6.54
C THR A 186 11.50 -3.45 -6.78
N ASP A 187 10.94 -4.07 -5.74
CA ASP A 187 9.64 -4.70 -5.84
C ASP A 187 8.56 -3.62 -5.90
N VAL A 188 7.71 -3.70 -6.92
CA VAL A 188 6.59 -2.79 -7.17
C VAL A 188 5.35 -3.62 -7.41
N GLU A 189 4.21 -3.17 -6.89
CA GLU A 189 2.96 -3.92 -7.03
C GLU A 189 1.97 -3.14 -7.90
N LEU A 190 1.54 -3.76 -9.00
CA LEU A 190 0.46 -3.22 -9.80
C LEU A 190 -0.87 -3.60 -9.14
N LYS A 191 -1.52 -2.63 -8.50
CA LYS A 191 -2.80 -2.84 -7.82
C LYS A 191 -3.87 -3.33 -8.80
N GLY A 192 -4.54 -4.40 -8.42
CA GLY A 192 -5.68 -5.00 -9.08
C GLY A 192 -7.00 -4.59 -8.41
N THR A 193 -7.86 -5.58 -8.17
CA THR A 193 -9.23 -5.38 -7.70
C THR A 193 -9.24 -5.07 -6.20
N LEU A 194 -9.93 -3.99 -5.81
CA LEU A 194 -10.25 -3.67 -4.42
C LEU A 194 -11.70 -4.10 -4.14
N GLY A 195 -11.92 -4.84 -3.06
CA GLY A 195 -13.25 -5.20 -2.62
C GLY A 195 -13.40 -5.16 -1.10
N THR A 196 -14.64 -5.09 -0.64
CA THR A 196 -14.99 -5.11 0.78
C THR A 196 -16.05 -6.16 1.03
N TYR A 197 -15.84 -6.93 2.09
CA TYR A 197 -16.74 -7.91 2.63
C TYR A 197 -17.27 -7.43 3.96
N THR A 198 -18.59 -7.39 4.10
CA THR A 198 -19.24 -7.04 5.36
C THR A 198 -20.28 -8.10 5.68
N ASP A 199 -19.94 -9.07 6.53
CA ASP A 199 -20.92 -9.97 7.14
C ASP A 199 -20.67 -10.09 8.65
N ALA A 200 -21.74 -9.87 9.42
CA ALA A 200 -21.73 -10.06 10.85
C ALA A 200 -21.49 -11.53 11.24
N LYS A 201 -21.81 -12.53 10.42
CA LYS A 201 -21.79 -13.93 10.91
C LYS A 201 -20.47 -14.68 10.71
N GLY A 202 -19.47 -14.09 10.06
CA GLY A 202 -18.07 -14.53 10.00
C GLY A 202 -17.79 -15.85 9.26
N ALA A 203 -18.72 -16.82 9.25
CA ALA A 203 -18.50 -18.16 8.72
C ALA A 203 -18.35 -18.22 7.19
N GLY A 204 -18.81 -17.21 6.45
CA GLY A 204 -18.69 -17.12 4.99
C GLY A 204 -17.42 -16.43 4.50
N LEU A 205 -16.79 -15.59 5.32
CA LEU A 205 -15.74 -14.66 4.89
C LEU A 205 -14.61 -15.33 4.09
N ALA A 206 -14.08 -16.45 4.59
CA ALA A 206 -12.97 -17.15 3.93
C ALA A 206 -13.38 -17.73 2.57
N MET A 207 -14.60 -18.28 2.48
CA MET A 207 -15.11 -18.87 1.24
C MET A 207 -15.47 -17.80 0.22
N ASP A 208 -16.04 -16.68 0.67
CA ASP A 208 -16.39 -15.55 -0.19
C ASP A 208 -15.13 -14.88 -0.76
N LEU A 209 -14.11 -14.66 0.07
CA LEU A 209 -12.78 -14.19 -0.37
C LEU A 209 -12.15 -15.15 -1.37
N ALA A 210 -12.18 -16.46 -1.10
CA ALA A 210 -11.66 -17.46 -2.01
C ALA A 210 -12.43 -17.47 -3.34
N GLY A 211 -13.75 -17.34 -3.32
CA GLY A 211 -14.57 -17.25 -4.53
C GLY A 211 -14.30 -16.00 -5.37
N MET A 212 -14.11 -14.85 -4.72
CA MET A 212 -13.73 -13.61 -5.41
C MET A 212 -12.33 -13.69 -6.01
N LEU A 213 -11.37 -14.26 -5.28
CA LEU A 213 -10.04 -14.54 -5.82
C LEU A 213 -10.13 -15.50 -7.01
N ASP A 214 -10.91 -16.58 -6.91
CA ASP A 214 -11.08 -17.54 -8.00
C ASP A 214 -11.56 -16.87 -9.30
N GLN A 215 -12.50 -15.94 -9.19
CA GLN A 215 -12.97 -15.12 -10.32
C GLN A 215 -11.86 -14.24 -10.92
N ASP A 216 -11.06 -13.59 -10.09
CA ASP A 216 -9.90 -12.77 -10.51
C ASP A 216 -8.83 -13.62 -11.21
N LEU A 217 -8.70 -14.90 -10.84
CA LEU A 217 -7.75 -15.84 -11.42
C LEU A 217 -8.23 -16.49 -12.72
N GLN A 218 -9.53 -16.49 -13.02
CA GLN A 218 -10.07 -17.13 -14.24
C GLN A 218 -9.36 -16.67 -15.55
N PRO A 219 -9.11 -15.36 -15.79
CA PRO A 219 -8.43 -14.91 -17.00
C PRO A 219 -6.98 -15.43 -17.12
N LEU A 220 -6.33 -15.74 -16.00
CA LEU A 220 -4.96 -16.25 -15.97
C LEU A 220 -4.88 -17.74 -16.29
N ARG A 221 -5.95 -18.48 -16.00
CA ARG A 221 -6.08 -19.90 -16.32
C ARG A 221 -6.26 -20.13 -17.82
N THR A 222 -7.00 -19.25 -18.49
CA THR A 222 -7.32 -19.38 -19.93
C THR A 222 -6.21 -18.90 -20.84
N GLY A 223 -5.35 -17.98 -20.38
CA GLY A 223 -4.20 -17.49 -21.14
C GLY A 223 -3.08 -18.52 -21.39
N ALA A 224 -3.10 -19.66 -20.67
CA ALA A 224 -2.07 -20.70 -20.77
C ALA A 224 -2.18 -21.62 -22.01
N ALA A 225 -3.25 -21.51 -22.80
CA ALA A 225 -3.57 -22.50 -23.85
C ALA A 225 -3.21 -22.10 -25.30
N THR A 226 -2.56 -20.95 -25.54
CA THR A 226 -2.43 -20.39 -26.91
C THR A 226 -1.03 -19.99 -27.39
N HIS A 227 0.05 -20.56 -26.85
CA HIS A 227 1.39 -20.37 -27.43
C HIS A 227 2.17 -21.67 -27.57
#